data_AF-A0A8H4PW31-F1
#
_entry.id   AF-A0A8H4PW31-F1
#
_cell.length_a   1.000
_cell.length_b   1.000
_cell.length_c   1.000
_cell.angle_alpha   90.00
_cell.angle_beta   90.00
_cell.angle_gamma   90.00
#
_symmetry.space_group_name_H-M   'P 1'
#
loop_
_entity.id
_entity.type
_entity.pdbx_description
1 polymer ?
#
loop_
_entity_poly.entity_id
_entity_poly.type
_entity_poly.pdbx_seq_one_letter_code
_entity_poly.pdbx_strand_id
1 'polypeptide(L)'
;MIGQEIENPFGSDVNDLPLDSYCDQIAADLDIIASFDTREPPNPVASSSSHMPLYPTSTAPVGVWMQRSEEKLREAIKLKPVKTFEAKKWGTQKTTGGSSASTSVAGDMV
;
A
#
# COMPACT_ATOMS: atom_id res chain seq x y z
N MET A 1 29.34 41.89 3.04
CA MET A 1 29.50 41.16 1.75
C MET A 1 28.46 40.07 1.74
N ILE A 2 27.73 39.88 0.64
CA ILE A 2 26.67 38.86 0.52
C ILE A 2 27.17 37.44 0.86
N GLY A 3 28.49 37.21 0.74
CA GLY A 3 29.17 35.95 1.04
C GLY A 3 29.11 35.47 2.50
N GLN A 4 28.99 36.38 3.48
CA GLN A 4 28.89 35.99 4.90
C GLN A 4 27.46 35.60 5.30
N GLU A 5 26.43 36.24 4.72
CA GLU A 5 25.01 35.90 4.94
C GLU A 5 24.67 34.50 4.37
N ILE A 6 25.26 34.13 3.21
CA ILE A 6 25.06 32.79 2.64
C ILE A 6 25.89 31.69 3.31
N GLU A 7 26.90 32.04 4.12
CA GLU A 7 27.71 31.06 4.85
C GLU A 7 27.01 30.59 6.13
N ASN A 8 26.19 31.45 6.75
CA ASN A 8 25.35 31.11 7.90
C ASN A 8 23.89 31.54 7.68
N PRO A 9 23.07 30.74 6.97
CA PRO A 9 21.72 31.12 6.57
C PRO A 9 20.67 31.05 7.70
N PHE A 10 21.08 30.79 8.95
CA PHE A 10 20.20 30.68 10.12
C PHE A 10 20.62 31.68 11.22
N GLY A 11 21.24 32.79 10.83
CA GLY A 11 21.62 33.86 11.75
C GLY A 11 20.42 34.71 12.20
N SER A 12 20.64 36.02 12.33
CA SER A 12 19.61 37.00 12.72
C SER A 12 19.46 38.14 11.70
N ASP A 13 20.04 37.97 10.51
CA ASP A 13 19.95 38.91 9.41
C ASP A 13 18.56 38.83 8.76
N VAL A 14 18.18 39.90 8.07
CA VAL A 14 16.85 40.05 7.44
C VAL A 14 16.53 38.98 6.39
N ASN A 15 17.55 38.34 5.82
CA ASN A 15 17.40 37.29 4.80
C ASN A 15 17.63 35.87 5.35
N ASP A 16 17.77 35.72 6.68
CA ASP A 16 18.01 34.43 7.28
C ASP A 16 16.75 33.56 7.33
N LEU A 17 16.97 32.26 7.21
CA LEU A 17 15.94 31.25 7.30
C LEU A 17 15.55 31.05 8.77
N PRO A 18 14.25 30.95 9.09
CA PRO A 18 13.79 30.84 10.46
C PRO A 18 13.94 29.41 10.98
N LEU A 19 15.11 29.08 11.55
CA LEU A 19 15.41 27.74 12.07
C LEU A 19 14.39 27.28 13.12
N ASP A 20 14.09 28.14 14.10
CA ASP A 20 13.16 27.81 15.19
C ASP A 20 11.77 27.46 14.66
N SER A 21 11.28 28.20 13.66
CA SER A 21 10.00 27.92 13.02
C SER A 21 9.99 26.56 12.30
N TYR A 22 11.11 26.13 11.69
CA TYR A 22 11.21 24.81 11.09
C TYR A 22 11.25 23.71 12.16
N CYS A 23 11.96 23.93 13.26
CA CYS A 23 11.99 23.01 14.39
C CYS A 23 10.59 22.80 14.98
N ASP A 24 9.83 23.89 15.17
CA ASP A 24 8.45 23.85 15.66
C ASP A 24 7.53 23.11 14.68
N GLN A 25 7.70 23.33 13.37
CA GLN A 25 6.94 22.61 12.35
C GLN A 25 7.24 21.10 12.36
N ILE A 26 8.51 20.72 12.46
CA ILE A 26 8.92 19.31 12.55
C ILE A 26 8.34 18.66 13.80
N ALA A 27 8.38 19.35 14.94
CA ALA A 27 7.81 18.85 16.20
C ALA A 27 6.29 18.63 16.06
N ALA A 28 5.57 19.60 15.48
CA ALA A 28 4.13 19.47 15.24
C ALA A 28 3.80 18.29 14.31
N ASP A 29 4.57 18.10 13.24
CA ASP A 29 4.39 16.97 12.33
C ASP A 29 4.64 15.63 13.02
N LEU A 30 5.68 15.55 13.88
CA LEU A 30 5.96 14.36 14.67
C LEU A 30 4.84 14.07 15.68
N ASP A 31 4.30 15.09 16.34
CA ASP A 31 3.17 14.95 17.26
C ASP A 31 1.92 14.45 16.52
N ILE A 32 1.65 14.96 15.31
CA ILE A 32 0.56 14.48 14.47
C ILE A 32 0.77 13.00 14.12
N ILE A 33 1.96 12.62 13.63
CA ILE A 33 2.27 11.23 13.26
C ILE A 33 2.14 10.31 14.48
N ALA A 34 2.66 10.72 15.63
CA ALA A 34 2.63 9.96 16.88
C ALA A 34 1.23 9.92 17.52
N SER A 35 0.34 10.87 17.20
CA SER A 35 -1.04 10.87 17.69
C SER A 35 -1.91 9.77 17.07
N PHE A 36 -1.50 9.22 15.92
CA PHE A 36 -2.15 8.06 15.34
C PHE A 36 -1.69 6.80 16.07
N ASP A 37 -2.52 6.32 16.99
CA ASP A 37 -2.45 4.92 17.43
C ASP A 37 -2.49 4.02 16.19
N THR A 38 -1.74 2.91 16.22
CA THR A 38 -1.77 1.87 15.19
C THR A 38 -3.18 1.28 15.14
N ARG A 39 -4.10 2.00 14.50
CA ARG A 39 -5.50 1.62 14.41
C ARG A 39 -5.53 0.29 13.69
N GLU A 40 -6.10 -0.71 14.37
CA GLU A 40 -6.55 -1.91 13.71
C GLU A 40 -7.29 -1.50 12.43
N PRO A 41 -7.01 -2.18 11.29
CA PRO A 41 -7.67 -1.84 10.05
C PRO A 41 -9.17 -1.81 10.30
N PRO A 42 -9.89 -0.75 9.86
CA PRO A 42 -11.29 -0.59 10.18
C PRO A 42 -12.04 -1.88 9.84
N ASN A 43 -12.76 -2.41 10.82
CA ASN A 43 -13.49 -3.69 10.81
C ASN A 43 -14.16 -4.04 9.45
N PRO A 44 -14.77 -3.11 8.68
CA PRO A 44 -15.35 -3.45 7.37
C PRO A 44 -14.36 -4.04 6.37
N VAL A 45 -13.08 -3.63 6.42
CA VAL A 45 -12.04 -4.13 5.51
C VAL A 45 -11.68 -5.58 5.85
N ALA A 46 -11.65 -5.93 7.14
CA ALA A 46 -11.32 -7.26 7.63
C ALA A 46 -12.49 -8.25 7.56
N SER A 47 -13.74 -7.78 7.68
CA SER A 47 -14.92 -8.62 7.88
C SER A 47 -15.78 -8.87 6.64
N SER A 48 -15.59 -8.11 5.56
CA SER A 48 -16.34 -8.33 4.32
C SER A 48 -15.78 -9.50 3.51
N SER A 49 -16.61 -10.51 3.25
CA SER A 49 -16.27 -11.65 2.39
C SER A 49 -16.02 -11.27 0.92
N SER A 50 -16.40 -10.04 0.52
CA SER A 50 -16.13 -9.52 -0.82
C SER A 50 -14.70 -9.00 -0.99
N HIS A 51 -13.95 -8.79 0.09
CA HIS A 51 -12.60 -8.23 0.01
C HIS A 51 -11.58 -9.34 -0.25
N MET A 52 -10.98 -9.30 -1.45
CA MET A 52 -9.95 -10.24 -1.89
C MET A 52 -8.60 -9.53 -1.96
N PRO A 53 -7.85 -9.42 -0.85
CA PRO A 53 -6.64 -8.58 -0.78
C PRO A 53 -5.51 -9.04 -1.71
N LEU A 54 -5.53 -10.32 -2.10
CA LEU A 54 -4.50 -10.94 -2.92
C LEU A 54 -4.99 -11.30 -4.33
N TYR A 55 -6.09 -10.70 -4.80
CA TYR A 55 -6.48 -10.84 -6.21
C TYR A 55 -5.37 -10.26 -7.13
N PRO A 56 -5.04 -10.90 -8.27
CA PRO A 56 -5.62 -12.13 -8.86
C PRO A 56 -4.96 -13.42 -8.38
N THR A 57 -3.95 -13.36 -7.51
CA THR A 57 -3.23 -14.54 -7.00
C THR A 57 -4.14 -15.50 -6.24
N SER A 58 -5.14 -14.95 -5.54
CA SER A 58 -6.14 -15.67 -4.77
C SER A 58 -7.43 -14.86 -4.71
N THR A 59 -8.56 -15.56 -4.77
CA THR A 59 -9.91 -15.03 -4.56
C THR A 59 -10.40 -15.22 -3.12
N ALA A 60 -9.54 -15.68 -2.21
CA ALA A 60 -9.92 -15.92 -0.83
C ALA A 60 -10.11 -14.60 -0.06
N PRO A 61 -11.14 -14.49 0.80
CA PRO A 61 -11.41 -13.29 1.56
C PRO A 61 -10.40 -13.08 2.70
N VAL A 62 -10.38 -11.86 3.25
CA VAL A 62 -9.45 -11.47 4.33
C VAL A 62 -9.49 -12.46 5.51
N GLY A 63 -10.68 -12.85 5.97
CA GLY A 63 -10.83 -13.79 7.10
C GLY A 63 -10.12 -15.14 6.89
N VAL A 64 -10.04 -15.65 5.65
CA VAL A 64 -9.32 -16.88 5.35
C VAL A 64 -7.81 -16.67 5.42
N TRP A 65 -7.32 -15.51 4.95
CA TRP A 65 -5.90 -15.17 5.00
C TRP A 65 -5.40 -14.89 6.41
N MET A 66 -6.24 -14.34 7.28
CA MET A 66 -5.94 -14.15 8.70
C MET A 66 -5.73 -15.46 9.46
N GLN A 67 -6.24 -16.59 8.95
CA GLN A 67 -6.05 -17.92 9.54
C GLN A 67 -4.81 -18.65 9.00
N ARG A 68 -4.13 -18.10 7.97
CA ARG A 68 -2.95 -18.71 7.37
C ARG A 68 -1.68 -18.30 8.11
N SER A 69 -0.64 -19.14 8.01
CA SER A 69 0.67 -18.80 8.53
C SER A 69 1.28 -17.61 7.78
N GLU A 70 2.14 -16.86 8.49
CA GLU A 70 2.87 -15.74 7.91
C GLU A 70 3.72 -16.16 6.70
N GLU A 71 4.33 -17.34 6.76
CA GLU A 71 5.09 -17.92 5.65
C GLU A 71 4.23 -18.00 4.39
N LYS A 72 2.99 -18.49 4.51
CA LYS A 72 2.10 -18.65 3.36
C LYS A 72 1.63 -17.30 2.79
N LEU A 73 1.42 -16.32 3.67
CA LEU A 73 1.14 -14.93 3.27
C LEU A 73 2.31 -14.34 2.48
N ARG A 74 3.54 -14.48 2.98
CA ARG A 74 4.75 -13.97 2.32
C ARG A 74 4.96 -14.61 0.94
N GLU A 75 4.74 -15.92 0.80
CA GLU A 75 4.77 -16.60 -0.49
C GLU A 75 3.75 -16.04 -1.48
N ALA A 76 2.50 -15.86 -1.04
CA ALA A 76 1.43 -15.36 -1.89
C ALA A 76 1.70 -13.91 -2.35
N ILE A 77 2.26 -13.07 -1.49
CA ILE A 77 2.68 -11.71 -1.81
C ILE A 77 3.81 -11.72 -2.85
N LYS A 78 4.83 -12.57 -2.67
CA LYS A 78 5.95 -12.72 -3.63
C LYS A 78 5.46 -13.15 -5.02
N LEU A 79 4.43 -13.98 -5.10
CA LEU A 79 3.85 -14.47 -6.36
C LEU A 79 2.90 -13.46 -7.04
N LYS A 80 2.46 -12.42 -6.31
CA LYS A 80 1.48 -11.44 -6.81
C LYS A 80 1.90 -10.66 -8.05
N PRO A 81 3.14 -10.13 -8.16
CA PRO A 81 3.56 -9.41 -9.36
C PRO A 81 3.50 -10.29 -10.62
N VAL A 82 3.97 -11.53 -10.52
CA VAL A 82 3.98 -12.49 -11.64
C VAL A 82 2.56 -12.78 -12.13
N LYS A 83 1.68 -13.20 -11.23
CA LYS A 83 0.28 -13.50 -11.58
C LYS A 83 -0.49 -12.27 -12.08
N THR A 84 -0.19 -11.08 -11.55
CA THR A 84 -0.80 -9.83 -12.03
C THR A 84 -0.37 -9.53 -13.47
N PHE A 85 0.90 -9.76 -13.80
CA PHE A 85 1.42 -9.57 -15.15
C PHE A 85 0.82 -10.58 -16.13
N GLU A 86 0.71 -11.86 -15.73
CA GLU A 86 0.07 -12.91 -16.54
C GLU A 86 -1.42 -12.61 -16.79
N ALA A 87 -2.16 -12.23 -15.75
CA ALA A 87 -3.57 -11.86 -15.88
C ALA A 87 -3.77 -10.67 -16.83
N LYS A 88 -2.89 -9.66 -16.77
CA LYS A 88 -2.89 -8.54 -17.72
C LYS A 88 -2.58 -8.98 -19.15
N LYS A 89 -1.57 -9.83 -19.35
CA LYS A 89 -1.20 -10.39 -20.66
C LYS A 89 -2.37 -11.15 -21.29
N TRP A 90 -3.07 -11.96 -20.50
CA TRP A 90 -4.26 -12.69 -20.93
C TRP A 90 -5.46 -11.77 -21.22
N GLY A 91 -5.64 -10.72 -20.41
CA GLY A 91 -6.66 -9.69 -20.63
C GLY A 91 -6.50 -8.94 -21.95
N THR A 92 -5.28 -8.58 -22.32
CA THR A 92 -4.96 -7.92 -23.61
C THR A 92 -5.16 -8.85 -24.82
N GLN A 93 -5.03 -10.16 -24.64
CA GLN A 93 -5.23 -11.15 -25.70
C GLN A 93 -6.72 -11.44 -25.98
N LYS A 94 -7.60 -11.26 -24.98
CA LYS A 94 -9.05 -11.45 -25.12
C LYS A 94 -9.77 -10.31 -25.86
N THR A 95 -9.20 -9.11 -25.91
CA THR A 95 -9.81 -7.97 -26.63
C THR A 95 -9.66 -8.05 -28.16
N THR A 96 -8.91 -9.02 -28.68
CA THR A 96 -8.72 -9.23 -30.13
C THR A 96 -9.31 -10.55 -30.65
N GLY A 97 -9.91 -11.39 -29.80
CA GLY A 97 -10.50 -12.68 -30.17
C GLY A 97 -11.86 -12.89 -29.51
N GLY A 98 -12.92 -12.88 -30.32
CA GLY A 98 -14.31 -12.92 -29.89
C GLY A 98 -14.72 -14.13 -29.01
N SER A 99 -15.73 -13.86 -28.18
CA SER A 99 -16.75 -14.72 -27.57
C SER A 99 -16.41 -16.16 -27.16
N SER A 100 -16.54 -16.45 -25.86
CA SER A 100 -17.51 -17.41 -25.28
C SER A 100 -17.17 -17.68 -23.81
N ALA A 101 -18.04 -17.30 -22.89
CA ALA A 101 -17.89 -17.55 -21.46
C ALA A 101 -18.55 -18.89 -21.09
N SER A 102 -17.73 -19.93 -20.88
CA SER A 102 -18.11 -21.14 -20.16
C SER A 102 -17.58 -21.04 -18.73
N THR A 103 -18.49 -20.86 -17.78
CA THR A 103 -18.18 -20.87 -16.34
C THR A 103 -18.12 -22.31 -15.85
N SER A 104 -16.93 -22.85 -15.62
CA SER A 104 -16.76 -24.14 -14.95
C SER A 104 -16.51 -23.93 -13.46
N VAL A 105 -17.49 -24.30 -12.65
CA VAL A 105 -17.34 -24.51 -11.20
C VAL A 105 -16.49 -25.77 -10.99
N ALA A 106 -15.30 -25.63 -10.41
CA ALA A 106 -14.48 -26.76 -10.00
C ALA A 106 -14.76 -27.03 -8.52
N GLY A 107 -15.29 -28.22 -8.25
CA GLY A 107 -15.64 -28.70 -6.92
C GLY A 107 -14.41 -29.00 -6.06
N ASP A 108 -14.57 -28.69 -4.77
CA ASP A 108 -13.68 -29.09 -3.69
C ASP A 108 -14.09 -30.52 -3.27
N MET A 109 -13.14 -31.46 -3.30
CA MET A 109 -13.35 -32.87 -2.97
C MET A 109 -12.47 -33.21 -1.78
N VAL A 110 -13.14 -33.44 -0.64
CA VAL A 110 -12.77 -34.14 0.62
C VAL A 110 -11.31 -34.08 1.07
#